data_AF-A0A9P5M7A6-F1
#
_entry.id   AF-A0A9P5M7A6-F1
#
_cell.length_a   1.000
_cell.length_b   1.000
_cell.length_c   1.000
_cell.angle_alpha   90.00
_cell.angle_beta   90.00
_cell.angle_gamma   90.00
#
_symmetry.space_group_name_H-M   'P 1'
#
loop_
_entity.id
_entity.type
_entity.pdbx_description
1 polymer ?
#
loop_
_entity_poly.entity_id
_entity_poly.type
_entity_poly.pdbx_seq_one_letter_code
_entity_poly.pdbx_strand_id
1 'polypeptide(L)'
;MSSRASEEADLKTPIIYIFPGRQPDVRLMVFKQEFHVHSHILKEGSIYFRKFLDSPDKQDAPGPDLALFRYDYSTVVDEDGAWGLEAVAKAPLLTEEMISQAEDMEGEVEGFRQLLCAMYSRPYTIKSVEELSTLTRIADFYCALPIVSVTLTDALLNSPIFLKRENEDSTACTKDQLAEDCDSMIFNAQKLRSSVLFRECLIHVVANWKDKDTFKFHRTRNEEIIRGLIGAGFSQLDEMIDHLQHTLYIEAVMAKDSLDTPELTNALAAAEEDYVSFQSEPKMAVAFWKDLSAKLAHVGGDAEFLKSEIDPLLVNNLVLDRTNDGPGEGCYKHCFLCAEIGDKQIPWDSTAVDW
;
A
#
# COMPACT_ATOMS: atom_id res chain seq x y z
N MET A 1 -45.76 16.18 15.98
CA MET A 1 -45.77 14.92 15.18
C MET A 1 -45.34 15.12 13.72
N SER A 2 -44.60 16.20 13.36
CA SER A 2 -44.29 16.50 11.95
C SER A 2 -42.79 16.69 11.64
N SER A 3 -41.88 16.40 12.58
CA SER A 3 -40.43 16.54 12.36
C SER A 3 -39.71 15.21 12.10
N ARG A 4 -40.35 14.06 12.37
CA ARG A 4 -39.72 12.73 12.24
C ARG A 4 -39.80 12.14 10.83
N ALA A 5 -40.73 12.64 10.01
CA ALA A 5 -40.96 12.14 8.65
C ALA A 5 -40.00 12.75 7.59
N SER A 6 -39.27 13.81 7.96
CA SER A 6 -38.34 14.51 7.07
C SER A 6 -36.90 13.95 7.14
N GLU A 7 -36.55 13.27 8.24
CA GLU A 7 -35.20 12.69 8.48
C GLU A 7 -35.05 11.27 7.92
N GLU A 8 -36.14 10.53 7.70
CA GLU A 8 -36.11 9.18 7.09
C GLU A 8 -35.76 9.18 5.59
N ALA A 9 -35.71 10.36 4.95
CA ALA A 9 -35.56 10.48 3.51
C ALA A 9 -34.12 10.30 2.97
N ASP A 10 -33.11 10.23 3.84
CA ASP A 10 -31.68 10.24 3.45
C ASP A 10 -30.87 9.03 3.97
N LEU A 11 -31.54 8.04 4.56
CA LEU A 11 -30.89 6.82 5.06
C LEU A 11 -30.62 5.83 3.91
N LYS A 12 -29.36 5.41 3.76
CA LYS A 12 -28.97 4.37 2.79
C LYS A 12 -29.58 3.02 3.19
N THR A 13 -29.82 2.15 2.21
CA THR A 13 -30.36 0.79 2.48
C THR A 13 -29.42 0.03 3.43
N PRO A 14 -29.93 -0.65 4.47
CA PRO A 14 -29.10 -1.39 5.41
C PRO A 14 -28.24 -2.46 4.73
N ILE A 15 -26.97 -2.54 5.10
CA ILE A 15 -26.04 -3.57 4.65
C ILE A 15 -26.05 -4.70 5.68
N ILE A 16 -26.54 -5.87 5.25
CA ILE A 16 -26.73 -7.03 6.13
C ILE A 16 -25.61 -8.05 5.89
N TYR A 17 -24.84 -8.33 6.94
CA TYR A 17 -23.90 -9.44 6.93
C TYR A 17 -24.61 -10.72 7.36
N ILE A 18 -24.45 -11.76 6.56
CA ILE A 18 -25.10 -13.06 6.75
C ILE A 18 -24.08 -14.03 7.32
N PHE A 19 -24.45 -14.75 8.38
CA PHE A 19 -23.69 -15.85 8.95
C PHE A 19 -24.60 -17.08 9.08
N PRO A 20 -24.21 -18.27 8.58
CA PRO A 20 -25.09 -19.44 8.56
C PRO A 20 -25.67 -19.79 9.94
N GLY A 21 -26.99 -19.92 10.01
CA GLY A 21 -27.70 -20.35 11.21
C GLY A 21 -27.79 -19.32 12.33
N ARG A 22 -27.37 -18.06 12.11
CA ARG A 22 -27.52 -16.96 13.09
C ARG A 22 -28.15 -15.73 12.45
N GLN A 23 -28.94 -15.02 13.23
CA GLN A 23 -29.44 -13.70 12.87
C GLN A 23 -28.48 -12.62 13.40
N PRO A 24 -28.33 -11.50 12.70
CA PRO A 24 -27.60 -10.35 13.22
C PRO A 24 -28.20 -9.88 14.55
N ASP A 25 -27.34 -9.67 15.55
CA ASP A 25 -27.72 -9.21 16.89
C ASP A 25 -27.17 -7.82 17.22
N VAL A 26 -26.45 -7.20 16.27
CA VAL A 26 -25.87 -5.87 16.39
C VAL A 26 -26.36 -5.00 15.23
N ARG A 27 -26.86 -3.81 15.54
CA ARG A 27 -27.03 -2.71 14.59
C ARG A 27 -25.96 -1.66 14.83
N LEU A 28 -25.25 -1.29 13.78
CA LEU A 28 -24.28 -0.18 13.77
C LEU A 28 -24.77 0.87 12.77
N MET A 29 -25.01 2.09 13.24
CA MET A 29 -25.25 3.25 12.39
C MET A 29 -23.94 4.02 12.23
N VAL A 30 -23.29 3.87 11.09
CA VAL A 30 -22.04 4.57 10.76
C VAL A 30 -22.39 5.74 9.84
N PHE A 31 -22.41 6.95 10.42
CA PHE A 31 -22.99 8.13 9.79
C PHE A 31 -24.41 7.85 9.27
N LYS A 32 -24.62 7.89 7.94
CA LYS A 32 -25.92 7.64 7.27
C LYS A 32 -26.09 6.19 6.78
N GLN A 33 -25.14 5.30 7.06
CA GLN A 33 -25.14 3.92 6.63
C GLN A 33 -25.40 2.95 7.78
N GLU A 34 -26.48 2.19 7.68
CA GLU A 34 -26.83 1.15 8.64
C GLU A 34 -26.17 -0.19 8.27
N PHE A 35 -25.62 -0.88 9.28
CA PHE A 35 -25.04 -2.21 9.18
C PHE A 35 -25.68 -3.17 10.19
N HIS A 36 -26.06 -4.36 9.73
CA HIS A 36 -26.52 -5.46 10.59
C HIS A 36 -25.44 -6.54 10.64
N VAL A 37 -24.91 -6.78 11.83
CA VAL A 37 -23.75 -7.67 12.06
C VAL A 37 -23.94 -8.55 13.30
N HIS A 38 -23.00 -9.47 13.52
CA HIS A 38 -22.98 -10.42 14.60
C HIS A 38 -21.93 -10.04 15.63
N SER A 39 -22.34 -9.90 16.90
CA SER A 39 -21.48 -9.52 18.02
C SER A 39 -20.29 -10.46 18.17
N HIS A 40 -20.50 -11.77 17.97
CA HIS A 40 -19.45 -12.77 18.05
C HIS A 40 -18.31 -12.50 17.06
N ILE A 41 -18.62 -12.17 15.80
CA ILE A 41 -17.63 -11.88 14.76
C ILE A 41 -16.85 -10.61 15.10
N LEU A 42 -17.54 -9.56 15.56
CA LEU A 42 -16.89 -8.33 16.01
C LEU A 42 -15.89 -8.59 17.16
N LYS A 43 -16.27 -9.42 18.15
CA LYS A 43 -15.41 -9.76 19.30
C LYS A 43 -14.21 -10.63 18.92
N GLU A 44 -14.34 -11.45 17.87
CA GLU A 44 -13.23 -12.22 17.34
C GLU A 44 -12.23 -11.32 16.62
N GLY A 45 -12.70 -10.46 15.71
CA GLY A 45 -11.87 -9.60 14.88
C GLY A 45 -11.34 -8.32 15.54
N SER A 46 -11.81 -7.97 16.74
CA SER A 46 -11.44 -6.71 17.41
C SER A 46 -11.37 -6.86 18.93
N ILE A 47 -10.23 -6.44 19.49
CA ILE A 47 -10.05 -6.35 20.95
C ILE A 47 -10.96 -5.29 21.54
N TYR A 48 -11.22 -4.20 20.81
CA TYR A 48 -12.15 -3.14 21.22
C TYR A 48 -13.55 -3.72 21.45
N PHE A 49 -14.15 -4.37 20.43
CA PHE A 49 -15.50 -4.90 20.56
C PHE A 49 -15.60 -6.02 21.61
N ARG A 50 -14.53 -6.83 21.78
CA ARG A 50 -14.43 -7.82 22.86
C ARG A 50 -14.55 -7.20 24.25
N LYS A 51 -13.91 -6.05 24.48
CA LYS A 51 -13.96 -5.35 25.77
C LYS A 51 -15.26 -4.57 25.96
N PHE A 52 -15.74 -3.90 24.92
CA PHE A 52 -16.74 -2.84 25.07
C PHE A 52 -18.18 -3.24 24.72
N LEU A 53 -18.44 -4.34 24.02
CA LEU A 53 -19.82 -4.75 23.74
C LEU A 53 -20.52 -5.24 25.01
N ASP A 54 -19.83 -6.02 25.86
CA ASP A 54 -20.41 -6.60 27.07
C ASP A 54 -20.14 -5.81 28.35
N SER A 55 -19.55 -4.60 28.25
CA SER A 55 -19.16 -3.81 29.43
C SER A 55 -20.38 -3.56 30.34
N PRO A 56 -20.24 -3.72 31.68
CA PRO A 56 -21.33 -3.49 32.63
C PRO A 56 -21.97 -2.12 32.48
N ASP A 57 -21.15 -1.09 32.19
CA ASP A 57 -21.60 0.29 31.99
C ASP A 57 -22.60 0.44 30.81
N LYS A 58 -22.72 -0.59 29.96
CA LYS A 58 -23.64 -0.64 28.81
C LYS A 58 -24.82 -1.60 29.02
N GLN A 59 -24.85 -2.35 30.14
CA GLN A 59 -25.96 -3.24 30.50
C GLN A 59 -27.03 -2.56 31.39
N ASP A 60 -26.68 -1.45 32.05
CA ASP A 60 -27.56 -0.77 33.02
C ASP A 60 -28.66 0.11 32.42
N ALA A 61 -28.75 0.20 31.09
CA ALA A 61 -29.90 0.82 30.42
C ALA A 61 -30.89 -0.28 30.04
N PRO A 62 -32.10 -0.35 30.65
CA PRO A 62 -33.15 -1.24 30.18
C PRO A 62 -33.47 -0.87 28.73
N GLY A 63 -32.98 -1.69 27.79
CA GLY A 63 -33.44 -1.63 26.42
C GLY A 63 -34.95 -1.86 26.42
N PRO A 64 -35.71 -1.18 25.55
CA PRO A 64 -37.13 -1.49 25.43
C PRO A 64 -37.27 -3.00 25.15
N ASP A 65 -38.22 -3.68 25.80
CA ASP A 65 -38.54 -5.12 25.63
C ASP A 65 -38.82 -5.56 24.17
N LEU A 66 -38.79 -4.60 23.23
CA LEU A 66 -39.03 -4.71 21.79
C LEU A 66 -37.78 -4.42 20.93
N ALA A 67 -36.59 -4.26 21.52
CA ALA A 67 -35.37 -4.01 20.76
C ALA A 67 -35.04 -5.20 19.85
N LEU A 68 -35.12 -4.99 18.52
CA LEU A 68 -34.82 -5.99 17.49
C LEU A 68 -33.36 -6.48 17.53
N PHE A 69 -32.46 -5.65 18.06
CA PHE A 69 -31.03 -5.92 18.18
C PHE A 69 -30.61 -5.92 19.64
N ARG A 70 -29.71 -6.83 20.00
CA ARG A 70 -29.11 -6.90 21.34
C ARG A 70 -28.16 -5.71 21.59
N TYR A 71 -27.48 -5.27 20.55
CA TYR A 71 -26.53 -4.15 20.59
C TYR A 71 -26.92 -3.13 19.54
N ASP A 72 -26.97 -1.87 19.92
CA ASP A 72 -27.39 -0.77 19.05
C ASP A 72 -26.45 0.42 19.24
N TYR A 73 -25.68 0.75 18.20
CA TYR A 73 -24.63 1.76 18.23
C TYR A 73 -24.82 2.79 17.12
N SER A 74 -24.41 4.03 17.40
CA SER A 74 -24.42 5.13 16.44
C SER A 74 -23.09 5.88 16.46
N THR A 75 -22.74 6.48 15.33
CA THR A 75 -21.59 7.40 15.23
C THR A 75 -21.73 8.56 16.19
N VAL A 76 -20.62 8.88 16.84
CA VAL A 76 -20.37 10.13 17.57
C VAL A 76 -19.13 10.77 16.97
N VAL A 77 -19.19 12.08 16.71
CA VAL A 77 -18.08 12.88 16.17
C VAL A 77 -17.63 13.83 17.27
N ASP A 78 -16.33 13.83 17.54
CA ASP A 78 -15.64 14.70 18.50
C ASP A 78 -15.33 16.06 17.88
N GLU A 79 -14.98 17.05 18.70
CA GLU A 79 -14.73 18.44 18.26
C GLU A 79 -13.58 18.57 17.24
N ASP A 80 -12.67 17.60 17.21
CA ASP A 80 -11.53 17.54 16.27
C ASP A 80 -11.86 16.80 14.96
N GLY A 81 -13.12 16.39 14.77
CA GLY A 81 -13.58 15.63 13.61
C GLY A 81 -13.27 14.13 13.67
N ALA A 82 -12.60 13.65 14.73
CA ALA A 82 -12.48 12.22 14.98
C ALA A 82 -13.85 11.62 15.30
N TRP A 83 -14.05 10.34 15.00
CA TRP A 83 -15.33 9.69 15.24
C TRP A 83 -15.18 8.28 15.78
N GLY A 84 -16.22 7.82 16.48
CA GLY A 84 -16.31 6.47 17.02
C GLY A 84 -17.76 6.00 17.16
N LEU A 85 -17.93 4.76 17.63
CA LEU A 85 -19.25 4.17 17.89
C LEU A 85 -19.59 4.21 19.38
N GLU A 86 -20.72 4.81 19.71
CA GLU A 86 -21.29 4.86 21.07
C GLU A 86 -22.63 4.11 21.09
N ALA A 87 -22.99 3.53 22.23
CA ALA A 87 -24.31 2.90 22.36
C ALA A 87 -25.40 3.97 22.20
N VAL A 88 -26.47 3.68 21.45
CA VAL A 88 -27.55 4.65 21.16
C VAL A 88 -28.16 5.26 22.42
N ALA A 89 -28.18 4.52 23.53
CA ALA A 89 -28.66 5.03 24.82
C ALA A 89 -27.82 6.18 25.40
N LYS A 90 -26.55 6.33 24.97
CA LYS A 90 -25.61 7.36 25.41
C LYS A 90 -25.18 8.31 24.30
N ALA A 91 -25.34 7.91 23.04
CA ALA A 91 -24.94 8.72 21.89
C ALA A 91 -25.81 9.99 21.79
N PRO A 92 -25.21 11.18 21.65
CA PRO A 92 -25.97 12.35 21.22
C PRO A 92 -26.58 12.11 19.83
N LEU A 93 -27.64 12.86 19.51
CA LEU A 93 -28.19 12.86 18.16
C LEU A 93 -27.13 13.41 17.20
N LEU A 94 -26.77 12.63 16.20
CA LEU A 94 -25.83 13.04 15.16
C LEU A 94 -26.51 14.11 14.29
N THR A 95 -25.99 15.34 14.30
CA THR A 95 -26.52 16.44 13.48
C THR A 95 -25.72 16.63 12.19
N GLU A 96 -26.30 17.30 11.20
CA GLU A 96 -25.59 17.62 9.95
C GLU A 96 -24.34 18.48 10.21
N GLU A 97 -24.35 19.35 11.23
CA GLU A 97 -23.15 20.09 11.62
C GLU A 97 -22.03 19.16 12.11
N MET A 98 -22.36 18.14 12.92
CA MET A 98 -21.38 17.14 13.37
C MET A 98 -20.85 16.30 12.20
N ILE A 99 -21.72 15.93 11.26
CA ILE A 99 -21.32 15.19 10.06
C ILE A 99 -20.37 16.02 9.20
N SER A 100 -20.63 17.33 9.07
CA SER A 100 -19.78 18.24 8.29
C SER A 100 -18.37 18.45 8.85
N GLN A 101 -18.11 18.02 10.10
CA GLN A 101 -16.77 18.02 10.70
C GLN A 101 -15.91 16.83 10.25
N ALA A 102 -16.52 15.75 9.77
CA ALA A 102 -15.79 14.64 9.17
C ALA A 102 -15.40 15.01 7.74
N GLU A 103 -14.08 15.03 7.45
CA GLU A 103 -13.54 15.48 6.16
C GLU A 103 -14.04 14.66 4.96
N ASP A 104 -14.18 13.33 5.12
CA ASP A 104 -14.64 12.41 4.06
C ASP A 104 -15.58 11.33 4.62
N MET A 105 -16.84 11.70 4.86
CA MET A 105 -17.84 10.77 5.39
C MET A 105 -18.01 9.50 4.55
N GLU A 106 -17.93 9.59 3.22
CA GLU A 106 -18.10 8.42 2.36
C GLU A 106 -16.90 7.48 2.45
N GLY A 107 -15.68 8.02 2.48
CA GLY A 107 -14.47 7.25 2.73
C GLY A 107 -14.44 6.60 4.11
N GLU A 108 -14.92 7.28 5.16
CA GLU A 108 -15.04 6.71 6.50
C GLU A 108 -16.00 5.51 6.55
N VAL A 109 -17.18 5.66 5.91
CA VAL A 109 -18.17 4.58 5.81
C VAL A 109 -17.60 3.40 5.02
N GLU A 110 -16.91 3.66 3.91
CA GLU A 110 -16.30 2.62 3.09
C GLU A 110 -15.15 1.91 3.82
N GLY A 111 -14.27 2.65 4.48
CA GLY A 111 -13.19 2.08 5.30
C GLY A 111 -13.74 1.21 6.44
N PHE A 112 -14.83 1.63 7.09
CA PHE A 112 -15.49 0.79 8.09
C PHE A 112 -16.15 -0.45 7.47
N ARG A 113 -16.77 -0.31 6.29
CA ARG A 113 -17.31 -1.46 5.53
C ARG A 113 -16.21 -2.46 5.18
N GLN A 114 -15.03 -2.00 4.78
CA GLN A 114 -13.87 -2.86 4.50
C GLN A 114 -13.35 -3.57 5.74
N LEU A 115 -13.30 -2.88 6.89
CA LEU A 115 -12.99 -3.53 8.18
C LEU A 115 -13.98 -4.65 8.48
N LEU A 116 -15.28 -4.42 8.29
CA LEU A 116 -16.29 -5.48 8.43
C LEU A 116 -16.09 -6.60 7.41
N CYS A 117 -15.72 -6.30 6.16
CA CYS A 117 -15.39 -7.34 5.18
C CYS A 117 -14.21 -8.21 5.65
N ALA A 118 -13.15 -7.62 6.18
CA ALA A 118 -12.02 -8.34 6.77
C ALA A 118 -12.46 -9.25 7.93
N MET A 119 -13.27 -8.75 8.86
CA MET A 119 -13.80 -9.55 9.99
C MET A 119 -14.65 -10.74 9.55
N TYR A 120 -15.38 -10.61 8.43
CA TYR A 120 -16.20 -11.69 7.87
C TYR A 120 -15.47 -12.51 6.80
N SER A 121 -14.18 -12.25 6.55
CA SER A 121 -13.40 -12.84 5.46
C SER A 121 -14.13 -12.73 4.10
N ARG A 122 -14.79 -11.60 3.86
CA ARG A 122 -15.42 -11.26 2.58
C ARG A 122 -14.45 -10.50 1.71
N PRO A 123 -14.47 -10.68 0.37
CA PRO A 123 -13.64 -9.90 -0.54
C PRO A 123 -13.91 -8.40 -0.43
N TYR A 124 -12.85 -7.61 -0.51
CA TYR A 124 -12.87 -6.15 -0.66
C TYR A 124 -11.64 -5.73 -1.49
N THR A 125 -11.65 -4.50 -1.99
CA THR A 125 -10.57 -3.93 -2.79
C THR A 125 -10.26 -2.53 -2.30
N ILE A 126 -9.02 -2.10 -2.45
CA ILE A 126 -8.51 -0.77 -2.13
C ILE A 126 -8.38 0.03 -3.42
N LYS A 127 -9.13 1.12 -3.56
CA LYS A 127 -9.12 1.94 -4.77
C LYS A 127 -8.02 2.98 -4.75
N SER A 128 -7.66 3.48 -3.56
CA SER A 128 -6.69 4.55 -3.42
C SER A 128 -5.84 4.46 -2.14
N VAL A 129 -4.77 5.26 -2.09
CA VAL A 129 -3.88 5.42 -0.93
C VAL A 129 -4.64 5.98 0.27
N GLU A 130 -5.56 6.91 0.04
CA GLU A 130 -6.41 7.50 1.08
C GLU A 130 -7.31 6.44 1.70
N GLU A 131 -7.92 5.58 0.88
CA GLU A 131 -8.79 4.50 1.34
C GLU A 131 -8.02 3.48 2.20
N LEU A 132 -6.80 3.10 1.81
CA LEU A 132 -5.95 2.22 2.62
C LEU A 132 -5.53 2.87 3.94
N SER A 133 -5.23 4.17 3.91
CA SER A 133 -4.88 4.95 5.10
C SER A 133 -6.07 5.03 6.07
N THR A 134 -7.27 5.27 5.55
CA THR A 134 -8.53 5.28 6.32
C THR A 134 -8.82 3.91 6.92
N LEU A 135 -8.74 2.83 6.14
CA LEU A 135 -8.90 1.47 6.66
C LEU A 135 -7.88 1.17 7.77
N THR A 136 -6.62 1.55 7.58
CA THR A 136 -5.54 1.36 8.57
C THR A 136 -5.84 2.12 9.86
N ARG A 137 -6.28 3.37 9.77
CA ARG A 137 -6.64 4.20 10.92
C ARG A 137 -7.84 3.65 11.67
N ILE A 138 -8.91 3.26 10.96
CA ILE A 138 -10.11 2.66 11.55
C ILE A 138 -9.74 1.34 12.25
N ALA A 139 -8.95 0.49 11.60
CA ALA A 139 -8.50 -0.77 12.19
C ALA A 139 -7.64 -0.58 13.44
N ASP A 140 -6.77 0.44 13.47
CA ASP A 140 -6.00 0.80 14.66
C ASP A 140 -6.92 1.23 15.82
N PHE A 141 -7.86 2.15 15.54
CA PHE A 141 -8.80 2.66 16.53
C PHE A 141 -9.66 1.52 17.14
N TYR A 142 -10.19 0.63 16.31
CA TYR A 142 -10.96 -0.52 16.76
C TYR A 142 -10.10 -1.73 17.16
N CYS A 143 -8.78 -1.57 17.30
CA CYS A 143 -7.84 -2.63 17.70
C CYS A 143 -8.04 -3.93 16.89
N ALA A 144 -8.02 -3.79 15.57
CA ALA A 144 -8.36 -4.79 14.56
C ALA A 144 -7.34 -4.83 13.41
N LEU A 145 -6.14 -4.26 13.60
CA LEU A 145 -5.06 -4.35 12.60
C LEU A 145 -4.71 -5.80 12.21
N PRO A 146 -4.67 -6.79 13.13
CA PRO A 146 -4.32 -8.17 12.75
C PRO A 146 -5.28 -8.79 11.75
N ILE A 147 -6.60 -8.58 11.89
CA ILE A 147 -7.56 -9.18 10.94
C ILE A 147 -7.47 -8.53 9.56
N VAL A 148 -7.24 -7.21 9.50
CA VAL A 148 -7.00 -6.52 8.23
C VAL A 148 -5.71 -7.01 7.59
N SER A 149 -4.63 -7.14 8.37
CA SER A 149 -3.33 -7.66 7.90
C SER A 149 -3.46 -8.99 7.17
N VAL A 150 -4.20 -9.94 7.77
CA VAL A 150 -4.39 -11.28 7.23
C VAL A 150 -5.14 -11.27 5.90
N THR A 151 -6.16 -10.42 5.75
CA THR A 151 -6.98 -10.36 4.52
C THR A 151 -6.45 -9.40 3.47
N LEU A 152 -5.46 -8.56 3.82
CA LEU A 152 -5.01 -7.47 2.97
C LEU A 152 -4.36 -7.96 1.68
N THR A 153 -3.57 -9.05 1.71
CA THR A 153 -2.91 -9.56 0.50
C THR A 153 -3.92 -9.86 -0.60
N ASP A 154 -5.00 -10.57 -0.27
CA ASP A 154 -6.07 -10.90 -1.21
C ASP A 154 -6.82 -9.64 -1.68
N ALA A 155 -7.02 -8.67 -0.79
CA ALA A 155 -7.63 -7.41 -1.15
C ALA A 155 -6.79 -6.63 -2.16
N LEU A 156 -5.46 -6.64 -2.00
CA LEU A 156 -4.53 -5.89 -2.85
C LEU A 156 -4.38 -6.47 -4.27
N LEU A 157 -4.45 -7.80 -4.45
CA LEU A 157 -4.20 -8.46 -5.75
C LEU A 157 -5.05 -7.92 -6.92
N ASN A 158 -6.28 -7.45 -6.64
CA ASN A 158 -7.18 -6.90 -7.66
C ASN A 158 -7.53 -5.42 -7.43
N SER A 159 -6.78 -4.75 -6.58
CA SER A 159 -7.05 -3.38 -6.17
C SER A 159 -6.71 -2.35 -7.26
N PRO A 160 -7.58 -1.37 -7.53
CA PRO A 160 -7.31 -0.29 -8.49
C PRO A 160 -6.12 0.61 -8.12
N ILE A 161 -5.69 0.63 -6.85
CA ILE A 161 -4.53 1.40 -6.38
C ILE A 161 -3.23 1.11 -7.16
N PHE A 162 -3.12 -0.08 -7.78
CA PHE A 162 -1.97 -0.53 -8.58
C PHE A 162 -2.15 -0.39 -10.09
N LEU A 163 -3.28 0.19 -10.53
CA LEU A 163 -3.51 0.46 -11.93
C LEU A 163 -2.82 1.77 -12.32
N LYS A 164 -2.38 1.81 -13.58
CA LYS A 164 -1.87 3.04 -14.19
C LYS A 164 -2.96 4.11 -14.19
N ARG A 165 -2.65 5.33 -13.74
CA ARG A 165 -3.59 6.44 -13.85
C ARG A 165 -3.80 6.80 -15.31
N GLU A 166 -5.06 6.83 -15.75
CA GLU A 166 -5.44 7.45 -17.01
C GLU A 166 -5.35 8.97 -16.85
N ASN A 167 -4.29 9.58 -17.36
CA ASN A 167 -4.23 11.04 -17.50
C ASN A 167 -4.78 11.45 -18.88
N GLU A 168 -5.62 12.48 -18.90
CA GLU A 168 -6.12 13.09 -20.15
C GLU A 168 -4.98 13.77 -20.96
N ASP A 169 -3.89 14.18 -20.28
CA ASP A 169 -2.70 14.75 -20.91
C ASP A 169 -1.63 13.68 -21.22
N SER A 170 -1.71 13.18 -22.45
CA SER A 170 -0.93 12.09 -23.09
C SER A 170 0.62 12.20 -23.11
N THR A 171 1.25 13.16 -22.43
CA THR A 171 2.72 13.33 -22.45
C THR A 171 3.43 12.98 -21.14
N ALA A 172 2.71 12.81 -20.04
CA ALA A 172 3.30 12.48 -18.74
C ALA A 172 3.24 10.97 -18.49
N CYS A 173 4.37 10.40 -18.09
CA CYS A 173 4.42 9.01 -17.67
C CYS A 173 3.85 8.88 -16.25
N THR A 174 2.58 8.50 -16.13
CA THR A 174 1.91 8.33 -14.85
C THR A 174 2.29 6.98 -14.23
N LYS A 175 2.86 7.04 -13.03
CA LYS A 175 2.99 5.86 -12.18
C LYS A 175 1.61 5.50 -11.60
N ASP A 176 1.49 4.32 -11.01
CA ASP A 176 0.34 4.05 -10.13
C ASP A 176 0.38 4.97 -8.90
N GLN A 177 -0.74 5.08 -8.19
CA GLN A 177 -0.86 5.97 -7.03
C GLN A 177 0.07 5.56 -5.89
N LEU A 178 0.27 4.26 -5.67
CA LEU A 178 1.16 3.79 -4.61
C LEU A 178 2.59 4.28 -4.83
N ALA A 179 3.09 4.21 -6.06
CA ALA A 179 4.45 4.61 -6.39
C ALA A 179 4.70 6.11 -6.18
N GLU A 180 3.65 6.95 -6.25
CA GLU A 180 3.72 8.38 -5.93
C GLU A 180 3.72 8.64 -4.41
N ASP A 181 2.91 7.90 -3.65
CA ASP A 181 2.72 8.10 -2.21
C ASP A 181 3.47 7.06 -1.33
N CYS A 182 4.46 6.36 -1.91
CA CYS A 182 5.13 5.21 -1.29
C CYS A 182 5.87 5.57 0.02
N ASP A 183 6.30 6.83 0.17
CA ASP A 183 6.96 7.37 1.35
C ASP A 183 6.03 7.41 2.57
N SER A 184 4.76 7.74 2.36
CA SER A 184 3.72 7.70 3.40
C SER A 184 3.18 6.28 3.60
N MET A 185 3.04 5.52 2.51
CA MET A 185 2.42 4.21 2.57
C MET A 185 3.28 3.14 3.26
N ILE A 186 4.61 3.29 3.24
CA ILE A 186 5.51 2.35 3.94
C ILE A 186 5.19 2.24 5.44
N PHE A 187 4.68 3.31 6.06
CA PHE A 187 4.28 3.30 7.47
C PHE A 187 2.95 2.61 7.70
N ASN A 188 1.99 2.75 6.78
CA ASN A 188 0.76 1.97 6.83
C ASN A 188 1.09 0.49 6.64
N ALA A 189 1.99 0.16 5.72
CA ALA A 189 2.46 -1.21 5.51
C ALA A 189 3.13 -1.78 6.76
N GLN A 190 3.96 -0.99 7.44
CA GLN A 190 4.56 -1.36 8.74
C GLN A 190 3.49 -1.57 9.81
N LYS A 191 2.55 -0.63 9.93
CA LYS A 191 1.49 -0.66 10.93
C LYS A 191 0.54 -1.83 10.71
N LEU A 192 0.27 -2.19 9.46
CA LEU A 192 -0.50 -3.38 9.09
C LEU A 192 0.34 -4.65 9.11
N ARG A 193 1.66 -4.57 9.31
CA ARG A 193 2.61 -5.69 9.20
C ARG A 193 2.48 -6.48 7.90
N SER A 194 2.16 -5.79 6.80
CA SER A 194 2.02 -6.39 5.49
C SER A 194 3.38 -6.45 4.79
N SER A 195 3.96 -7.65 4.72
CA SER A 195 5.28 -7.88 4.11
C SER A 195 5.25 -7.57 2.61
N VAL A 196 4.18 -7.95 1.93
CA VAL A 196 3.98 -7.69 0.50
C VAL A 196 3.94 -6.19 0.25
N LEU A 197 3.04 -5.46 0.92
CA LEU A 197 2.91 -4.01 0.71
C LEU A 197 4.18 -3.24 1.12
N PHE A 198 4.86 -3.68 2.17
CA PHE A 198 6.10 -3.03 2.62
C PHE A 198 7.22 -3.18 1.60
N ARG A 199 7.34 -4.37 0.98
CA ARG A 199 8.30 -4.61 -0.11
C ARG A 199 8.01 -3.71 -1.32
N GLU A 200 6.75 -3.62 -1.74
CA GLU A 200 6.33 -2.72 -2.82
C GLU A 200 6.73 -1.27 -2.54
N CYS A 201 6.40 -0.76 -1.34
CA CYS A 201 6.74 0.60 -0.95
C CYS A 201 8.27 0.80 -0.95
N LEU A 202 9.03 -0.14 -0.40
CA LEU A 202 10.49 -0.06 -0.35
C LEU A 202 11.09 -0.04 -1.76
N ILE A 203 10.61 -0.89 -2.67
CA ILE A 203 11.06 -0.91 -4.06
C ILE A 203 10.81 0.43 -4.72
N HIS A 204 9.61 1.02 -4.60
CA HIS A 204 9.31 2.33 -5.18
C HIS A 204 10.17 3.46 -4.58
N VAL A 205 10.42 3.44 -3.27
CA VAL A 205 11.30 4.41 -2.61
C VAL A 205 12.72 4.30 -3.17
N VAL A 206 13.29 3.09 -3.24
CA VAL A 206 14.65 2.87 -3.74
C VAL A 206 14.74 3.13 -5.25
N ALA A 207 13.69 2.83 -6.00
CA ALA A 207 13.60 3.04 -7.44
C ALA A 207 13.74 4.53 -7.84
N ASN A 208 13.39 5.44 -6.93
CA ASN A 208 13.58 6.88 -7.06
C ASN A 208 14.98 7.34 -6.61
N TRP A 209 16.01 6.49 -6.76
CA TRP A 209 17.41 6.73 -6.35
C TRP A 209 18.00 8.08 -6.77
N LYS A 210 17.48 8.69 -7.84
CA LYS A 210 17.94 9.98 -8.39
C LYS A 210 17.61 11.16 -7.50
N ASP A 211 16.61 10.97 -6.65
CA ASP A 211 16.13 11.92 -5.67
C ASP A 211 16.61 11.53 -4.25
N LYS A 212 17.63 10.67 -4.13
CA LYS A 212 18.19 10.23 -2.83
C LYS A 212 18.53 11.41 -1.91
N ASP A 213 19.07 12.49 -2.46
CA ASP A 213 19.42 13.71 -1.72
C ASP A 213 18.24 14.65 -1.44
N THR A 214 17.16 14.54 -2.24
CA THR A 214 15.95 15.36 -2.12
C THR A 214 14.84 14.64 -1.35
N PHE A 215 14.99 13.34 -1.10
CA PHE A 215 14.07 12.50 -0.36
C PHE A 215 13.95 12.98 1.09
N LYS A 216 12.88 13.73 1.37
CA LYS A 216 12.60 14.25 2.72
C LYS A 216 11.67 13.28 3.43
N PHE A 217 12.25 12.51 4.34
CA PHE A 217 11.46 11.68 5.26
C PHE A 217 10.63 12.60 6.19
N HIS A 218 9.30 12.46 6.16
CA HIS A 218 8.44 13.09 7.15
C HIS A 218 8.71 12.45 8.52
N ARG A 219 9.07 13.29 9.51
CA ARG A 219 9.95 12.95 10.64
C ARG A 219 9.24 12.53 11.94
N THR A 220 8.16 11.74 11.91
CA THR A 220 7.24 11.60 13.04
C THR A 220 7.11 10.25 13.76
N ARG A 221 7.78 9.13 13.41
CA ARG A 221 7.64 7.88 14.25
C ARG A 221 8.75 6.82 14.13
N ASN A 222 9.59 6.65 15.16
CA ASN A 222 10.60 5.56 15.33
C ASN A 222 11.19 5.03 14.01
N GLU A 223 11.75 5.97 13.26
CA GLU A 223 12.02 5.86 11.83
C GLU A 223 13.40 5.31 11.53
N GLU A 224 14.26 5.15 12.55
CA GLU A 224 15.65 4.78 12.32
C GLU A 224 15.78 3.41 11.68
N ILE A 225 14.89 2.47 12.00
CA ILE A 225 14.86 1.15 11.39
C ILE A 225 14.46 1.25 9.91
N ILE A 226 13.32 1.90 9.60
CA ILE A 226 12.87 2.06 8.21
C ILE A 226 13.89 2.84 7.39
N ARG A 227 14.41 3.95 7.92
CA ARG A 227 15.46 4.74 7.29
C ARG A 227 16.72 3.93 7.08
N GLY A 228 17.08 3.07 8.03
CA GLY A 228 18.20 2.13 7.90
C GLY A 228 17.98 1.14 6.76
N LEU A 229 16.77 0.61 6.61
CA LEU A 229 16.40 -0.30 5.52
C LEU A 229 16.41 0.41 4.16
N ILE A 230 15.84 1.60 4.06
CA ILE A 230 15.87 2.43 2.85
C ILE A 230 17.32 2.78 2.48
N GLY A 231 18.11 3.21 3.46
CA GLY A 231 19.53 3.51 3.28
C GLY A 231 20.32 2.30 2.78
N ALA A 232 20.07 1.12 3.37
CA ALA A 232 20.66 -0.14 2.91
C ALA A 232 20.23 -0.48 1.48
N GLY A 233 18.97 -0.27 1.12
CA GLY A 233 18.47 -0.47 -0.24
C GLY A 233 19.14 0.46 -1.26
N PHE A 234 19.31 1.75 -0.93
CA PHE A 234 20.08 2.66 -1.77
C PHE A 234 21.56 2.25 -1.89
N SER A 235 22.20 1.89 -0.77
CA SER A 235 23.60 1.44 -0.80
C SER A 235 23.78 0.17 -1.64
N GLN A 236 22.87 -0.79 -1.55
CA GLN A 236 22.91 -2.00 -2.36
C GLN A 236 22.78 -1.67 -3.86
N LEU A 237 21.85 -0.77 -4.22
CA LEU A 237 21.69 -0.34 -5.60
C LEU A 237 22.94 0.41 -6.13
N ASP A 238 23.52 1.30 -5.32
CA ASP A 238 24.75 2.01 -5.66
C ASP A 238 25.91 1.01 -5.88
N GLU A 239 26.08 0.04 -4.98
CA GLU A 239 27.10 -1.02 -5.10
C GLU A 239 26.93 -1.86 -6.37
N MET A 240 25.69 -2.20 -6.73
CA MET A 240 25.39 -2.92 -7.98
C MET A 240 25.74 -2.09 -9.22
N ILE A 241 25.39 -0.79 -9.22
CA ILE A 241 25.70 0.11 -10.33
C ILE A 241 27.23 0.28 -10.47
N ASP A 242 27.93 0.54 -9.37
CA ASP A 242 29.38 0.74 -9.37
C ASP A 242 30.13 -0.51 -9.83
N HIS A 243 29.72 -1.70 -9.33
CA HIS A 243 30.27 -2.98 -9.78
C HIS A 243 30.06 -3.18 -11.28
N LEU A 244 28.85 -2.88 -11.78
CA LEU A 244 28.54 -3.06 -13.19
C LEU A 244 29.31 -2.08 -14.10
N GLN A 245 29.47 -0.83 -13.67
CA GLN A 245 30.31 0.15 -14.37
C GLN A 245 31.77 -0.31 -14.45
N HIS A 246 32.29 -0.86 -13.34
CA HIS A 246 33.66 -1.37 -13.31
C HIS A 246 33.84 -2.56 -14.25
N THR A 247 32.91 -3.52 -14.22
CA THR A 247 32.90 -4.69 -15.10
C THR A 247 32.80 -4.28 -16.57
N LEU A 248 31.88 -3.36 -16.91
CA LEU A 248 31.73 -2.84 -18.26
C LEU A 248 33.04 -2.23 -18.79
N TYR A 249 33.74 -1.45 -17.96
CA TYR A 249 35.01 -0.84 -18.33
C TYR A 249 36.10 -1.88 -18.62
N ILE A 250 36.23 -2.91 -17.76
CA ILE A 250 37.21 -3.99 -17.97
C ILE A 250 36.91 -4.74 -19.26
N GLU A 251 35.66 -5.14 -19.48
CA GLU A 251 35.24 -5.86 -20.68
C GLU A 251 35.46 -5.02 -21.95
N ALA A 252 35.17 -3.72 -21.91
CA ALA A 252 35.42 -2.83 -23.04
C ALA A 252 36.91 -2.71 -23.39
N VAL A 253 37.80 -2.71 -22.40
CA VAL A 253 39.26 -2.73 -22.63
C VAL A 253 39.69 -4.08 -23.22
N MET A 254 39.24 -5.19 -22.62
CA MET A 254 39.59 -6.53 -23.09
C MET A 254 39.10 -6.82 -24.52
N ALA A 255 37.89 -6.38 -24.86
CA ALA A 255 37.32 -6.54 -26.20
C ALA A 255 38.04 -5.67 -27.26
N LYS A 256 38.66 -4.55 -26.88
CA LYS A 256 39.49 -3.73 -27.80
C LYS A 256 40.80 -4.42 -28.16
N ASP A 257 41.37 -5.19 -27.23
CA ASP A 257 42.63 -5.92 -27.42
C ASP A 257 42.43 -7.32 -28.06
N SER A 258 41.18 -7.81 -28.12
CA SER A 258 40.79 -9.08 -28.74
C SER A 258 40.46 -8.92 -30.23
N LEU A 259 41.02 -9.78 -31.08
CA LEU A 259 40.67 -9.84 -32.52
C LEU A 259 39.47 -10.75 -32.80
N ASP A 260 39.03 -11.53 -31.82
CA ASP A 260 38.11 -12.66 -32.03
C ASP A 260 36.63 -12.31 -31.80
N THR A 261 36.33 -11.11 -31.30
CA THR A 261 34.96 -10.71 -30.87
C THR A 261 34.52 -9.34 -31.40
N PRO A 262 34.54 -9.10 -32.72
CA PRO A 262 34.29 -7.77 -33.31
C PRO A 262 32.88 -7.22 -33.04
N GLU A 263 31.90 -8.10 -32.88
CA GLU A 263 30.51 -7.74 -32.59
C GLU A 263 30.35 -7.19 -31.17
N LEU A 264 31.03 -7.81 -30.19
CA LEU A 264 31.10 -7.31 -28.82
C LEU A 264 31.84 -5.97 -28.76
N THR A 265 32.98 -5.84 -29.45
CA THR A 265 33.76 -4.60 -29.49
C THR A 265 32.93 -3.43 -30.03
N ASN A 266 32.15 -3.66 -31.10
CA ASN A 266 31.25 -2.66 -31.66
C ASN A 266 30.11 -2.28 -30.69
N ALA A 267 29.50 -3.27 -30.03
CA ALA A 267 28.44 -3.02 -29.05
C ALA A 267 28.94 -2.18 -27.86
N LEU A 268 30.14 -2.49 -27.35
CA LEU A 268 30.76 -1.77 -26.24
C LEU A 268 31.23 -0.37 -26.64
N ALA A 269 31.75 -0.19 -27.85
CA ALA A 269 32.11 1.14 -28.37
C ALA A 269 30.88 2.05 -28.51
N ALA A 270 29.75 1.52 -28.98
CA ALA A 270 28.49 2.27 -29.03
C ALA A 270 27.99 2.62 -27.62
N ALA A 271 28.11 1.69 -26.67
CA ALA A 271 27.75 1.95 -25.28
C ALA A 271 28.67 2.99 -24.60
N GLU A 272 29.94 3.09 -24.97
CA GLU A 272 30.85 4.12 -24.45
C GLU A 272 30.37 5.54 -24.81
N GLU A 273 29.85 5.73 -26.04
CA GLU A 273 29.26 7.00 -26.49
C GLU A 273 27.97 7.33 -25.72
N ASP A 274 27.10 6.33 -25.53
CA ASP A 274 25.86 6.48 -24.75
C ASP A 274 26.15 6.72 -23.24
N TYR A 275 27.21 6.11 -22.70
CA TYR A 275 27.60 6.20 -21.29
C TYR A 275 28.04 7.61 -20.88
N VAL A 276 28.79 8.31 -21.75
CA VAL A 276 29.18 9.72 -21.51
C VAL A 276 27.94 10.60 -21.34
N SER A 277 26.87 10.31 -22.08
CA SER A 277 25.59 11.03 -21.97
C SER A 277 24.86 10.71 -20.64
N PHE A 278 24.97 9.47 -20.16
CA PHE A 278 24.42 9.05 -18.86
C PHE A 278 25.11 9.72 -17.65
N GLN A 279 26.43 9.89 -17.66
CA GLN A 279 27.13 10.56 -16.56
C GLN A 279 26.63 11.99 -16.31
N SER A 280 26.20 12.69 -17.35
CA SER A 280 25.59 14.02 -17.23
C SER A 280 24.11 13.99 -16.79
N GLU A 281 23.41 12.87 -17.01
CA GLU A 281 21.99 12.71 -16.71
C GLU A 281 21.69 11.35 -16.06
N PRO A 282 21.80 11.23 -14.71
CA PRO A 282 21.47 10.01 -13.98
C PRO A 282 20.07 9.47 -14.29
N LYS A 283 19.17 10.35 -14.75
CA LYS A 283 17.84 10.00 -15.26
C LYS A 283 17.87 8.96 -16.38
N MET A 284 18.91 8.91 -17.19
CA MET A 284 19.02 8.00 -18.32
C MET A 284 19.62 6.63 -17.97
N ALA A 285 20.07 6.40 -16.73
CA ALA A 285 20.77 5.18 -16.32
C ALA A 285 20.06 3.88 -16.71
N VAL A 286 18.78 3.76 -16.33
CA VAL A 286 18.02 2.52 -16.51
C VAL A 286 17.81 2.23 -17.99
N ALA A 287 17.48 3.26 -18.76
CA ALA A 287 17.31 3.14 -20.20
C ALA A 287 18.62 2.71 -20.89
N PHE A 288 19.76 3.26 -20.45
CA PHE A 288 21.09 2.86 -20.91
C PHE A 288 21.36 1.38 -20.66
N TRP A 289 21.23 0.92 -19.40
CA TRP A 289 21.50 -0.48 -19.05
C TRP A 289 20.57 -1.46 -19.77
N LYS A 290 19.31 -1.06 -19.97
CA LYS A 290 18.34 -1.85 -20.72
C LYS A 290 18.70 -1.98 -22.20
N ASP A 291 19.05 -0.87 -22.84
CA ASP A 291 19.45 -0.87 -24.25
C ASP A 291 20.75 -1.67 -24.46
N LEU A 292 21.72 -1.54 -23.55
CA LEU A 292 22.93 -2.35 -23.55
C LEU A 292 22.62 -3.84 -23.39
N SER A 293 21.76 -4.24 -22.44
CA SER A 293 21.36 -5.64 -22.29
C SER A 293 20.72 -6.20 -23.56
N ALA A 294 19.86 -5.42 -24.23
CA ALA A 294 19.25 -5.81 -25.51
C ALA A 294 20.29 -5.98 -26.63
N LYS A 295 21.25 -5.05 -26.75
CA LYS A 295 22.37 -5.15 -27.70
C LYS A 295 23.22 -6.40 -27.45
N LEU A 296 23.56 -6.69 -26.19
CA LEU A 296 24.36 -7.86 -25.82
C LEU A 296 23.63 -9.18 -26.07
N ALA A 297 22.30 -9.22 -25.89
CA ALA A 297 21.50 -10.38 -26.24
C ALA A 297 21.57 -10.73 -27.74
N HIS A 298 21.78 -9.74 -28.61
CA HIS A 298 21.98 -9.97 -30.05
C HIS A 298 23.39 -10.48 -30.39
N VAL A 299 24.40 -10.15 -29.58
CA VAL A 299 25.78 -10.64 -29.75
C VAL A 299 25.88 -12.12 -29.37
N GLY A 300 25.18 -12.56 -28.33
CA GLY A 300 25.17 -13.97 -27.91
C GLY A 300 26.44 -14.35 -27.14
N GLY A 301 26.97 -15.56 -27.35
CA GLY A 301 27.95 -16.24 -26.49
C GLY A 301 29.06 -15.37 -25.88
N ASP A 302 29.70 -14.51 -26.67
CA ASP A 302 30.81 -13.65 -26.22
C ASP A 302 30.36 -12.56 -25.22
N ALA A 303 29.07 -12.23 -25.20
CA ALA A 303 28.46 -11.22 -24.34
C ALA A 303 27.68 -11.81 -23.15
N GLU A 304 27.60 -13.13 -23.00
CA GLU A 304 26.79 -13.77 -21.95
C GLU A 304 27.22 -13.37 -20.54
N PHE A 305 28.52 -13.26 -20.29
CA PHE A 305 29.06 -12.84 -18.99
C PHE A 305 28.54 -11.46 -18.61
N LEU A 306 28.77 -10.45 -19.45
CA LEU A 306 28.34 -9.08 -19.17
C LEU A 306 26.82 -8.98 -19.07
N LYS A 307 26.08 -9.70 -19.91
CA LYS A 307 24.62 -9.77 -19.80
C LYS A 307 24.18 -10.32 -18.43
N SER A 308 24.82 -11.39 -17.96
CA SER A 308 24.49 -12.01 -16.66
C SER A 308 24.74 -11.08 -15.47
N GLU A 309 25.65 -10.11 -15.62
CA GLU A 309 25.91 -9.06 -14.62
C GLU A 309 24.89 -7.91 -14.70
N ILE A 310 24.36 -7.58 -15.89
CA ILE A 310 23.35 -6.54 -16.08
C ILE A 310 21.96 -7.00 -15.63
N ASP A 311 21.60 -8.26 -15.93
CA ASP A 311 20.26 -8.79 -15.71
C ASP A 311 19.73 -8.55 -14.27
N PRO A 312 20.50 -8.77 -13.18
CA PRO A 312 20.07 -8.49 -11.81
C PRO A 312 19.62 -7.04 -11.57
N LEU A 313 20.23 -6.07 -12.25
CA LEU A 313 19.90 -4.65 -12.11
C LEU A 313 18.56 -4.30 -12.81
N LEU A 314 18.15 -5.12 -13.79
CA LEU A 314 16.93 -4.94 -14.58
C LEU A 314 15.80 -5.91 -14.17
N VAL A 315 15.93 -6.57 -13.02
CA VAL A 315 14.83 -7.36 -12.45
C VAL A 315 13.71 -6.44 -11.97
N ASN A 316 12.46 -6.84 -12.21
CA ASN A 316 11.27 -6.26 -11.59
C ASN A 316 10.85 -7.13 -10.39
N ASN A 317 11.04 -6.62 -9.17
CA ASN A 317 10.61 -7.30 -7.94
C ASN A 317 9.22 -6.88 -7.46
N LEU A 318 8.49 -6.02 -8.18
CA LEU A 318 7.10 -5.68 -7.86
C LEU A 318 6.21 -6.89 -8.17
N VAL A 319 5.33 -7.24 -7.21
CA VAL A 319 4.36 -8.33 -7.28
C VAL A 319 2.91 -7.82 -7.29
N LEU A 320 2.67 -6.59 -6.85
CA LEU A 320 1.35 -5.94 -6.89
C LEU A 320 1.17 -5.00 -8.08
N ASP A 321 2.25 -4.60 -8.76
CA ASP A 321 2.18 -3.77 -9.96
C ASP A 321 1.28 -4.41 -11.04
N ARG A 322 0.41 -3.58 -11.63
CA ARG A 322 -0.47 -4.00 -12.73
C ARG A 322 -0.35 -3.07 -13.94
N THR A 323 0.72 -2.29 -14.01
CA THR A 323 0.98 -1.38 -15.13
C THR A 323 1.49 -2.15 -16.36
N ASN A 324 2.10 -3.33 -16.13
CA ASN A 324 2.83 -4.14 -17.12
C ASN A 324 4.11 -3.45 -17.64
N ASP A 325 4.57 -2.39 -16.99
CA ASP A 325 5.81 -1.71 -17.33
C ASP A 325 6.97 -2.36 -16.54
N GLY A 326 8.08 -2.68 -17.20
CA GLY A 326 9.34 -3.10 -16.55
C GLY A 326 10.33 -1.94 -16.30
N PRO A 327 11.47 -2.19 -15.64
CA PRO A 327 12.51 -1.18 -15.47
C PRO A 327 12.97 -0.66 -16.85
N GLY A 328 12.99 0.66 -17.02
CA GLY A 328 13.30 1.28 -18.30
C GLY A 328 12.12 1.35 -19.30
N GLU A 329 10.91 0.98 -18.87
CA GLU A 329 9.68 1.02 -19.68
C GLU A 329 8.63 1.90 -19.02
N GLY A 330 7.77 2.49 -19.85
CA GLY A 330 6.60 3.25 -19.40
C GLY A 330 6.85 4.05 -18.13
N CYS A 331 6.04 3.85 -17.08
CA CYS A 331 6.11 4.62 -15.83
C CYS A 331 7.41 4.40 -15.04
N TYR A 332 8.15 3.33 -15.35
CA TYR A 332 9.43 2.98 -14.76
C TYR A 332 10.62 3.24 -15.69
N LYS A 333 10.47 4.08 -16.73
CA LYS A 333 11.54 4.48 -17.67
C LYS A 333 12.85 4.89 -16.96
N HIS A 334 12.71 5.46 -15.77
CA HIS A 334 13.79 6.03 -14.99
C HIS A 334 14.02 5.29 -13.66
N CYS A 335 13.43 4.11 -13.45
CA CYS A 335 13.39 3.42 -12.16
C CYS A 335 14.08 2.05 -12.24
N PHE A 336 14.97 1.76 -11.29
CA PHE A 336 15.44 0.40 -11.04
C PHE A 336 14.47 -0.27 -10.06
N LEU A 337 13.98 -1.46 -10.38
CA LEU A 337 12.96 -2.16 -9.58
C LEU A 337 13.53 -3.41 -8.90
N CYS A 338 14.86 -3.50 -8.81
CA CYS A 338 15.61 -4.67 -8.35
C CYS A 338 15.88 -4.69 -6.84
N ALA A 339 15.39 -3.69 -6.09
CA ALA A 339 15.54 -3.68 -4.64
C ALA A 339 14.88 -4.93 -4.02
N GLU A 340 15.50 -5.49 -2.99
CA GLU A 340 14.99 -6.69 -2.32
C GLU A 340 15.18 -6.57 -0.80
N ILE A 341 14.21 -7.09 -0.04
CA ILE A 341 14.32 -7.25 1.40
C ILE A 341 13.77 -8.62 1.83
N GLY A 342 14.62 -9.39 2.49
CA GLY A 342 14.28 -10.72 2.99
C GLY A 342 13.36 -10.66 4.22
N ASP A 343 12.61 -11.72 4.48
CA ASP A 343 11.66 -11.79 5.62
C ASP A 343 12.31 -11.46 6.98
N LYS A 344 13.60 -11.80 7.15
CA LYS A 344 14.35 -11.56 8.39
C LYS A 344 14.74 -10.10 8.62
N GLN A 345 14.64 -9.26 7.59
CA GLN A 345 14.99 -7.84 7.63
C GLN A 345 13.76 -6.95 7.83
N ILE A 346 12.55 -7.52 7.77
CA ILE A 346 11.30 -6.80 7.99
C ILE A 346 11.26 -6.24 9.44
N PRO A 347 10.77 -5.01 9.67
CA PRO A 347 10.90 -4.32 10.95
C PRO A 347 9.88 -4.77 12.03
N TRP A 348 9.33 -5.98 11.92
CA TRP A 348 8.42 -6.55 12.92
C TRP A 348 8.60 -8.05 13.08
N ASP A 349 8.18 -8.56 14.23
CA ASP A 349 8.14 -9.99 14.50
C ASP A 349 6.94 -10.64 13.80
N SER A 350 7.23 -11.49 12.80
CA SER A 350 6.23 -12.27 12.05
C SER A 350 5.47 -13.30 12.88
N THR A 351 5.97 -13.65 14.08
CA THR A 351 5.36 -14.67 14.95
C THR A 351 4.42 -14.09 16.01
N ALA A 352 4.41 -12.78 16.19
CA ALA A 352 3.53 -12.11 17.13
C ALA A 352 2.07 -12.11 16.62
N VAL A 353 1.14 -12.62 17.44
CA VAL A 353 -0.28 -12.78 17.10
C VAL A 353 -1.19 -11.71 17.71
N ASP A 354 -0.80 -11.10 18.84
CA ASP A 354 -1.57 -10.09 19.55
C ASP A 354 -0.81 -8.75 19.54
N TRP A 355 -0.84 -8.06 18.41
CA TRP A 355 -0.10 -6.82 18.20
C TRP A 355 -0.94 -5.61 17.84
#